data_AF-A0A7M3XPX3-F1
#
_entry.id   AF-A0A7M3XPX3-F1
#
_cell.length_a   1.000
_cell.length_b   1.000
_cell.length_c   1.000
_cell.angle_alpha   90.00
_cell.angle_beta   90.00
_cell.angle_gamma   90.00
#
_symmetry.space_group_name_H-M   'P 1'
#
loop_
_entity.id
_entity.type
_entity.pdbx_description
1 polymer ?
#
loop_
_entity_poly.entity_id
_entity_poly.type
_entity_poly.pdbx_seq_one_letter_code
_entity_poly.pdbx_strand_id
1 'polypeptide(L)' 'MKRGQILKAFSQLKTEGRHVFHPMVDYYRFKTLKISTPKPTAINVDGENIGSTPLKMEVLPGAIGIIV' A
#
# COMPACT_ATOMS: atom_id res chain seq x y z
N MET A 1 -12.14 7.12 -13.04
CA MET A 1 -10.93 7.92 -12.72
C MET A 1 -10.36 8.51 -14.01
N LYS A 2 -10.20 9.83 -14.11
CA LYS A 2 -9.61 10.46 -15.32
C LYS A 2 -8.08 10.51 -15.17
N ARG A 3 -7.32 10.26 -16.25
CA ARG A 3 -5.84 10.19 -16.23
C ARG A 3 -5.17 11.43 -15.59
N GLY A 4 -5.76 12.62 -15.74
CA GLY A 4 -5.25 13.86 -15.13
C GLY A 4 -5.34 13.93 -13.60
N GLN A 5 -6.25 13.19 -12.97
CA GLN A 5 -6.35 13.14 -11.49
C GLN A 5 -5.16 12.41 -10.87
N ILE A 6 -4.62 11.40 -11.58
CA ILE A 6 -3.43 10.66 -11.15
C ILE A 6 -2.22 11.60 -11.10
N LEU A 7 -1.98 12.38 -12.16
CA LEU A 7 -0.87 13.34 -12.22
C LEU A 7 -0.94 14.37 -11.08
N LYS A 8 -2.15 14.84 -10.73
CA LYS A 8 -2.36 15.74 -9.59
C LYS A 8 -2.00 15.07 -8.26
N ALA A 9 -2.43 13.83 -8.03
CA ALA A 9 -2.07 13.07 -6.82
C ALA A 9 -0.55 12.83 -6.72
N PHE A 10 0.12 12.52 -7.83
CA PHE A 10 1.59 12.38 -7.85
C PHE A 10 2.31 13.69 -7.51
N SER A 11 1.82 14.84 -7.96
CA SER A 11 2.43 16.14 -7.59
C SER A 11 2.36 16.44 -6.09
N GLN A 12 1.32 15.95 -5.41
CA GLN A 12 1.14 16.08 -3.96
C GLN A 12 2.09 15.18 -3.14
N LEU A 13 2.79 14.23 -3.76
CA LEU A 13 3.86 13.46 -3.10
C LEU A 13 5.03 14.36 -2.69
N LYS A 14 5.32 15.41 -3.49
CA LYS A 14 6.45 16.32 -3.27
C LYS A 14 6.20 17.36 -2.17
N THR A 15 4.95 17.56 -1.77
CA THR A 15 4.56 18.51 -0.72
C THR A 15 4.23 17.79 0.58
N GLU A 16 5.25 17.54 1.41
CA GLU A 16 5.10 17.18 2.83
C GLU A 16 4.24 15.93 3.09
N GLY A 17 4.17 14.98 2.15
CA GLY A 17 3.39 13.75 2.34
C GLY A 17 1.86 13.93 2.29
N ARG A 18 1.33 15.06 1.81
CA ARG A 18 -0.13 15.34 1.80
C ARG A 18 -0.97 14.49 0.85
N HIS A 19 -0.36 13.62 0.05
CA HIS A 19 -1.08 12.69 -0.85
C HIS A 19 -2.07 11.77 -0.12
N VAL A 20 -1.86 11.50 1.18
CA VAL A 20 -2.78 10.72 2.03
C VAL A 20 -4.13 11.41 2.25
N PHE A 21 -4.23 12.74 2.04
CA PHE A 21 -5.46 13.51 2.20
C PHE A 21 -6.25 13.66 0.89
N HIS A 22 -5.83 13.01 -0.20
CA HIS A 22 -6.58 13.06 -1.44
C HIS A 22 -7.94 12.34 -1.27
N PRO A 23 -9.08 12.91 -1.71
CA PRO A 23 -10.42 12.32 -1.49
C PRO A 23 -10.67 10.91 -2.06
N MET A 24 -9.70 10.34 -2.76
CA MET A 24 -9.76 8.98 -3.34
C MET A 24 -8.77 8.02 -2.68
N VAL A 25 -8.18 8.43 -1.55
CA VAL A 25 -7.23 7.64 -0.78
C VAL A 25 -7.89 7.33 0.55
N ASP A 26 -8.10 6.04 0.80
CA ASP A 26 -8.50 5.56 2.11
C ASP A 26 -7.25 5.08 2.88
N TYR A 27 -7.13 5.53 4.13
CA TYR A 27 -6.02 5.14 5.01
C TYR A 27 -6.54 4.27 6.14
N TYR A 28 -5.92 3.10 6.33
CA TYR A 28 -6.26 2.16 7.39
C TYR A 28 -5.01 1.69 8.13
N ARG A 29 -5.11 1.59 9.46
CA ARG A 29 -4.13 0.91 10.30
C ARG A 29 -4.70 -0.43 10.74
N PHE A 30 -3.95 -1.51 10.55
CA PHE A 30 -4.40 -2.88 10.83
C PHE A 30 -3.29 -3.71 11.46
N LYS A 31 -3.69 -4.79 12.16
CA LYS A 31 -2.78 -5.87 12.57
C LYS A 31 -2.81 -7.04 11.59
N THR A 32 -3.92 -7.24 10.90
CA THR A 32 -4.11 -8.28 9.90
C THR A 32 -4.77 -7.69 8.66
N LEU A 33 -4.34 -8.13 7.48
CA LEU A 33 -4.90 -7.71 6.19
C LEU A 33 -5.16 -8.93 5.32
N LYS A 34 -6.29 -8.93 4.62
CA LYS A 34 -6.55 -9.87 3.52
C LYS A 34 -6.93 -9.07 2.27
N ILE A 35 -6.26 -9.34 1.17
CA ILE A 35 -6.56 -8.75 -0.14
C ILE A 35 -7.01 -9.87 -1.07
N SER A 36 -8.13 -9.64 -1.78
CA SER A 36 -8.64 -10.54 -2.80
C SER A 36 -9.10 -9.72 -4.00
N THR A 37 -8.90 -10.25 -5.19
CA THR A 37 -9.25 -9.60 -6.45
C THR A 37 -10.01 -10.59 -7.33
N PRO A 38 -10.87 -10.13 -8.26
CA PRO A 38 -11.61 -11.02 -9.15
C PRO A 38 -10.73 -11.90 -10.05
N LYS A 39 -9.50 -11.45 -10.35
CA LYS A 39 -8.47 -12.20 -11.08
C LYS A 39 -7.17 -12.19 -10.27
N PRO A 40 -6.38 -13.27 -10.27
CA PRO A 40 -5.06 -13.29 -9.64
C PRO A 40 -4.23 -12.10 -10.13
N THR A 41 -3.82 -11.25 -9.21
CA THR A 41 -3.08 -10.00 -9.50
C THR A 41 -1.72 -10.10 -8.84
N ALA A 42 -0.66 -9.80 -9.60
CA ALA A 42 0.71 -9.88 -9.12
C ALA A 42 0.93 -8.97 -7.89
N ILE A 43 1.70 -9.47 -6.93
CA ILE A 43 2.03 -8.77 -5.68
C ILE A 43 3.53 -8.53 -5.64
N ASN A 44 3.89 -7.30 -5.29
CA ASN A 44 5.25 -6.91 -4.98
C ASN A 44 5.37 -6.61 -3.49
N VAL A 45 6.39 -7.19 -2.83
CA VAL A 45 6.74 -6.92 -1.44
C VAL A 45 8.23 -6.57 -1.40
N ASP A 46 8.55 -5.42 -0.83
CA ASP A 46 9.93 -4.90 -0.69
C ASP A 46 10.75 -4.86 -1.99
N GLY A 47 10.08 -4.69 -3.15
CA GLY A 47 10.71 -4.66 -4.47
C GLY A 47 10.68 -6.00 -5.20
N GLU A 48 10.35 -7.09 -4.52
CA GLU A 48 10.35 -8.45 -5.07
C GLU A 48 8.95 -8.95 -5.41
N ASN A 49 8.81 -9.71 -6.50
CA ASN A 49 7.54 -10.32 -6.89
C ASN A 49 7.36 -11.66 -6.17
N ILE A 50 6.39 -11.72 -5.24
CA ILE A 50 6.23 -12.86 -4.33
C ILE A 50 5.10 -13.83 -4.73
N GLY A 51 4.29 -13.47 -5.74
CA GLY A 51 3.16 -14.28 -6.19
C GLY A 51 1.97 -13.42 -6.63
N SER A 52 0.76 -13.92 -6.37
CA SER A 52 -0.48 -13.23 -6.75
C SER A 52 -1.57 -13.36 -5.68
N THR A 53 -2.55 -12.46 -5.72
CA THR A 53 -3.73 -12.53 -4.84
C THR A 53 -4.50 -13.85 -4.99
N PRO A 54 -5.13 -14.37 -3.91
CA PRO A 54 -5.34 -13.72 -2.61
C PRO A 54 -4.10 -13.66 -1.73
N LEU A 55 -3.98 -12.59 -0.95
CA LEU A 55 -2.92 -12.35 0.02
C LEU A 55 -3.51 -12.26 1.43
N LYS A 56 -2.85 -12.85 2.42
CA LYS A 56 -3.11 -12.62 3.84
C LYS A 56 -1.79 -12.23 4.52
N MET A 57 -1.81 -11.16 5.30
CA MET A 57 -0.67 -10.65 6.05
C MET A 57 -1.04 -10.37 7.49
N GLU A 58 -0.05 -10.48 8.37
CA GLU A 58 -0.14 -10.18 9.79
C GLU A 58 1.10 -9.40 10.23
N VAL A 59 0.88 -8.37 11.04
CA VAL A 59 1.95 -7.61 11.68
C VAL A 59 2.41 -8.37 12.91
N LEU A 60 3.70 -8.69 12.96
CA LEU A 60 4.35 -9.30 14.13
C LEU A 60 5.06 -8.22 14.96
N PRO A 61 4.46 -7.72 16.06
CA PRO A 61 5.03 -6.62 16.83
C PRO A 61 6.31 -7.07 17.55
N GLY A 62 7.40 -6.29 17.42
CA GLY A 62 8.66 -6.60 18.12
C GLY A 62 9.35 -7.87 17.61
N ALA A 63 9.07 -8.30 16.38
CA ALA A 63 9.62 -9.54 15.83
C ALA A 63 11.15 -9.51 15.63
N ILE A 64 11.75 -8.32 15.54
CA ILE A 64 13.17 -8.14 15.25
C ILE A 64 13.73 -7.08 16.21
N GLY A 65 14.87 -7.38 16.83
CA GLY A 65 15.68 -6.42 17.55
C GLY A 65 16.60 -5.68 16.58
N ILE A 66 16.55 -4.35 16.59
CA ILE A 66 17.35 -3.49 15.70
C ILE A 66 18.27 -2.63 16.56
N ILE A 67 19.53 -2.47 16.14
CA ILE A 67 20.45 -1.49 16.71
C ILE A 67 20.15 -0.15 16.03
N VAL A 68 19.75 0.84 16.84
CA VAL A 68 19.40 2.20 16.41
C VAL A 68 20.39 3.22 16.94
#